data_AF-A0A3B0B3N6-F1
#
_entry.id   AF-A0A3B0B3N6-F1
#
_cell.length_a   1.000
_cell.length_b   1.000
_cell.length_c   1.000
_cell.angle_alpha   90.00
_cell.angle_beta   90.00
_cell.angle_gamma   90.00
#
_symmetry.space_group_name_H-M   'P 1'
#
loop_
_entity.id
_entity.type
_entity.pdbx_description
1 polymer ?
#
loop_
_entity_poly.entity_id
_entity_poly.type
_entity_poly.pdbx_seq_one_letter_code
_entity_poly.pdbx_strand_id
1 'polypeptide(L)'
;MSNLPDISGTIRRVSATAWQAINDAGHTSTGIASVELKLDRLRVHYTFTAAKVSSFHATPDEQFTAANVRVGASVGLAYADIFFYMGTSVTPVNPALLSKENANVWLTGWFHMPPAL
;
A
#
# COMPACT_ATOMS: atom_id res chain seq x y z
N MET A 1 -5.58 -10.28 -24.13
CA MET A 1 -4.67 -10.05 -22.98
C MET A 1 -5.22 -10.85 -21.82
N SER A 2 -4.44 -11.70 -21.17
CA SER A 2 -4.89 -12.38 -19.95
C SER A 2 -5.09 -11.33 -18.86
N ASN A 3 -6.31 -11.20 -18.34
CA ASN A 3 -6.65 -10.34 -17.21
C ASN A 3 -5.98 -10.90 -15.95
N LEU A 4 -4.69 -10.65 -15.77
CA LEU A 4 -4.07 -10.85 -14.47
C LEU A 4 -4.64 -9.76 -13.55
N PRO A 5 -5.25 -10.11 -12.41
CA PRO A 5 -5.66 -9.15 -11.41
C PRO A 5 -4.42 -8.38 -10.94
N ASP A 6 -4.55 -7.07 -10.89
CA ASP A 6 -3.51 -6.17 -10.43
C ASP A 6 -4.00 -5.37 -9.22
N ILE A 7 -3.01 -4.92 -8.44
CA ILE A 7 -3.18 -3.73 -7.62
C ILE A 7 -2.40 -2.61 -8.31
N SER A 8 -3.01 -1.46 -8.48
CA SER A 8 -2.32 -0.24 -8.87
C SER A 8 -3.00 0.92 -8.19
N GLY A 9 -2.24 1.82 -7.58
CA GLY A 9 -2.85 2.98 -6.97
C GLY A 9 -1.94 3.68 -5.98
N THR A 10 -2.53 4.65 -5.30
CA THR A 10 -1.83 5.48 -4.33
C THR A 10 -2.59 5.46 -3.03
N ILE A 11 -1.89 5.14 -1.94
CA ILE A 11 -2.42 5.35 -0.58
C ILE A 11 -1.82 6.63 -0.01
N ARG A 12 -2.66 7.47 0.59
CA ARG A 12 -2.27 8.78 1.13
C ARG A 12 -2.58 8.87 2.60
N ARG A 13 -1.68 9.52 3.35
CA ARG A 13 -1.93 9.93 4.73
C ARG A 13 -2.79 11.19 4.74
N VAL A 14 -4.09 11.03 4.95
CA VAL A 14 -5.05 12.15 4.98
C VAL A 14 -5.00 12.87 6.33
N SER A 15 -4.74 12.14 7.40
CA SER A 15 -4.51 12.69 8.74
C SER A 15 -3.67 11.72 9.57
N ALA A 16 -3.42 12.03 10.85
CA ALA A 16 -2.74 11.12 11.76
C ALA A 16 -3.45 9.77 11.95
N THR A 17 -4.77 9.72 11.80
CA THR A 17 -5.55 8.50 12.02
C THR A 17 -6.21 7.98 10.76
N ALA A 18 -6.08 8.68 9.63
CA ALA A 18 -6.74 8.34 8.38
C ALA A 18 -5.73 8.12 7.25
N TRP A 19 -5.78 6.92 6.69
CA TRP A 19 -5.11 6.54 5.46
C TRP A 19 -6.15 5.99 4.49
N GLN A 20 -6.04 6.36 3.22
CA GLN A 20 -6.99 5.89 2.21
C GLN A 20 -6.32 5.76 0.85
N ALA A 21 -6.86 4.86 0.03
CA ALA A 21 -6.61 4.88 -1.40
C ALA A 21 -7.24 6.16 -2.00
N ILE A 22 -6.51 6.84 -2.86
CA ILE A 22 -6.99 8.08 -3.48
C ILE A 22 -7.59 7.78 -4.85
N ASN A 23 -8.79 8.31 -5.06
CA ASN A 23 -9.49 8.37 -6.34
C ASN A 23 -9.93 9.84 -6.53
N ASP A 24 -9.13 10.61 -7.27
CA ASP A 24 -9.37 12.03 -7.55
C ASP A 24 -9.11 12.33 -9.04
N ALA A 25 -9.12 13.60 -9.45
CA ALA A 25 -8.94 13.96 -10.86
C ALA A 25 -7.60 13.49 -11.46
N GLY A 26 -6.57 13.28 -10.64
CA GLY A 26 -5.24 12.84 -11.08
C GLY A 26 -4.92 11.38 -10.75
N HIS A 27 -5.73 10.71 -9.93
CA HIS A 27 -5.42 9.38 -9.41
C HIS A 27 -6.62 8.44 -9.50
N THR A 28 -6.36 7.19 -9.86
CA THR A 28 -7.34 6.10 -9.79
C THR A 28 -6.64 4.86 -9.24
N SER A 29 -7.32 4.17 -8.33
CA SER A 29 -6.85 2.94 -7.71
C SER A 29 -7.63 1.74 -8.24
N THR A 30 -6.92 0.67 -8.60
CA THR A 30 -7.43 -0.64 -9.01
C THR A 30 -7.03 -1.69 -7.97
N GLY A 31 -7.93 -2.66 -7.74
CA GLY A 31 -7.65 -3.79 -6.87
C GLY A 31 -7.60 -3.50 -5.36
N ILE A 32 -7.71 -2.25 -4.92
CA ILE A 32 -7.73 -1.86 -3.49
C ILE A 32 -9.17 -1.72 -3.00
N ALA A 33 -9.58 -2.55 -2.04
CA ALA A 33 -10.89 -2.48 -1.40
C ALA A 33 -10.91 -1.48 -0.24
N SER A 34 -9.89 -1.54 0.63
CA SER A 34 -9.77 -0.65 1.78
C SER A 34 -8.33 -0.57 2.28
N VAL A 35 -8.06 0.49 3.05
CA VAL A 35 -6.79 0.68 3.77
C VAL A 35 -7.11 0.76 5.26
N GLU A 36 -6.49 -0.09 6.04
CA GLU A 36 -6.70 -0.20 7.48
C GLU A 36 -5.41 0.18 8.21
N LEU A 37 -5.50 1.18 9.10
CA LEU A 37 -4.38 1.56 9.96
C LEU A 37 -4.21 0.56 11.10
N LYS A 38 -3.01 0.01 11.25
CA LYS A 38 -2.57 -0.77 12.41
C LYS A 38 -1.46 -0.03 13.15
N LEU A 39 -1.10 -0.53 14.33
CA LEU A 39 -0.10 0.11 15.18
C LEU A 39 1.29 0.19 14.52
N ASP A 40 1.64 -0.79 13.69
CA ASP A 40 2.99 -0.98 13.13
C ASP A 40 3.01 -0.98 11.59
N ARG A 41 1.86 -0.87 10.93
CA ARG A 41 1.70 -1.01 9.48
C ARG A 41 0.37 -0.48 8.97
N LEU A 42 0.24 -0.39 7.65
CA LEU A 42 -1.04 -0.26 6.98
C LEU A 42 -1.39 -1.59 6.33
N ARG A 43 -2.63 -2.04 6.49
CA ARG A 43 -3.14 -3.20 5.76
C ARG A 43 -3.98 -2.74 4.58
N VAL A 44 -3.56 -3.11 3.39
CA VAL A 44 -4.27 -2.84 2.13
C VAL A 44 -5.02 -4.11 1.76
N HIS A 45 -6.34 -4.08 1.90
CA HIS A 45 -7.22 -5.19 1.53
C HIS A 45 -7.51 -5.13 0.03
N TYR A 46 -7.47 -6.29 -0.64
CA TYR A 46 -7.73 -6.37 -2.07
C TYR A 46 -9.24 -6.52 -2.34
N THR A 47 -9.68 -6.15 -3.55
CA THR A 47 -11.05 -6.43 -4.02
C THR A 47 -11.24 -7.89 -4.47
N PHE A 48 -10.21 -8.72 -4.32
CA PHE A 48 -10.17 -10.10 -4.78
C PHE A 48 -9.33 -10.97 -3.81
N THR A 49 -9.46 -12.29 -3.94
CA THR A 49 -8.55 -13.25 -3.30
C THR A 49 -7.73 -13.94 -4.36
N ALA A 50 -6.42 -13.70 -4.37
CA ALA A 50 -5.48 -14.31 -5.30
C ALA A 50 -5.20 -15.78 -4.95
N ALA A 51 -4.78 -16.56 -5.95
CA ALA A 51 -4.19 -17.88 -5.73
C ALA A 51 -2.68 -17.78 -5.48
N LYS A 52 -2.00 -16.84 -6.15
CA LYS A 52 -0.55 -16.60 -6.00
C LYS A 52 -0.21 -15.13 -6.18
N VAL A 53 0.86 -14.70 -5.51
CA VAL A 53 1.50 -13.39 -5.73
C VAL A 53 2.60 -13.56 -6.76
N SER A 54 2.63 -12.73 -7.80
CA SER A 54 3.76 -12.68 -8.75
C SER A 54 4.80 -11.66 -8.27
N SER A 55 4.38 -10.41 -8.07
CA SER A 55 5.22 -9.35 -7.51
C SER A 55 4.38 -8.23 -6.91
N PHE A 56 4.99 -7.43 -6.04
CA PHE A 56 4.37 -6.27 -5.39
C PHE A 56 5.46 -5.27 -5.04
N HIS A 57 5.20 -4.00 -5.32
CA HIS A 57 6.09 -2.88 -5.06
C HIS A 57 5.33 -1.82 -4.29
N ALA A 58 5.99 -1.30 -3.27
CA ALA A 58 5.56 -0.11 -2.55
C ALA A 58 6.69 0.92 -2.66
N THR A 59 6.36 2.15 -3.03
CA THR A 59 7.34 3.20 -3.24
C THR A 59 6.88 4.48 -2.55
N PRO A 60 7.68 5.06 -1.64
CA PRO A 60 7.35 6.34 -1.04
C PRO A 60 7.42 7.43 -2.11
N ASP A 61 6.59 8.46 -1.99
CA ASP A 61 6.72 9.66 -2.81
C ASP A 61 7.91 10.54 -2.39
N GLU A 62 8.07 11.68 -3.05
CA GLU A 62 9.14 12.63 -2.79
C GLU A 62 9.09 13.21 -1.37
N GLN A 63 7.90 13.39 -0.79
CA GLN A 63 7.75 13.95 0.55
C GLN A 63 8.21 12.97 1.63
N PHE A 64 7.79 11.70 1.52
CA PHE A 64 8.27 10.65 2.41
C PHE A 64 9.74 10.34 2.19
N THR A 65 10.21 10.34 0.95
CA THR A 65 11.63 10.16 0.64
C THR A 65 12.49 11.27 1.27
N ALA A 66 12.08 12.53 1.15
CA ALA A 66 12.77 13.67 1.78
C ALA A 66 12.76 13.61 3.31
N ALA A 67 11.75 12.93 3.90
CA ALA A 67 11.67 12.67 5.34
C ALA A 67 12.44 11.40 5.78
N ASN A 68 13.24 10.79 4.89
CA ASN A 68 13.97 9.54 5.12
C ASN A 68 13.04 8.40 5.58
N VAL A 69 11.83 8.36 5.02
CA VAL A 69 10.89 7.26 5.18
C VAL A 69 11.18 6.21 4.12
N ARG A 70 11.30 4.97 4.57
CA ARG A 70 11.43 3.78 3.73
C ARG A 70 10.20 2.91 3.96
N VAL A 71 9.81 2.15 2.95
CA VAL A 71 8.66 1.24 3.03
C VAL A 71 9.06 -0.18 2.64
N GLY A 72 8.36 -1.16 3.20
CA GLY A 72 8.45 -2.57 2.82
C GLY A 72 7.08 -3.21 2.84
N ALA A 73 6.86 -4.19 1.97
CA ALA A 73 5.58 -4.89 1.88
C ALA A 73 5.73 -6.36 2.31
N SER A 74 4.77 -6.85 3.10
CA SER A 74 4.52 -8.27 3.30
C SER A 74 3.21 -8.63 2.62
N VAL A 75 3.26 -9.51 1.62
CA VAL A 75 2.19 -9.64 0.63
C VAL A 75 1.49 -10.98 0.81
N GLY A 76 0.20 -10.91 1.15
CA GLY A 76 -0.68 -12.07 1.22
C GLY A 76 -1.57 -12.18 -0.03
N LEU A 77 -2.53 -13.11 0.05
CA LEU A 77 -3.45 -13.42 -1.05
C LEU A 77 -4.69 -12.52 -1.09
N ALA A 78 -5.12 -11.99 0.05
CA ALA A 78 -6.29 -11.11 0.17
C ALA A 78 -5.94 -9.70 0.67
N TYR A 79 -4.71 -9.50 1.13
CA TYR A 79 -4.23 -8.20 1.60
C TYR A 79 -2.69 -8.14 1.51
N ALA A 80 -2.16 -6.92 1.50
CA ALA A 80 -0.75 -6.62 1.77
C ALA A 80 -0.62 -5.78 3.04
N ASP A 81 0.40 -6.05 3.84
CA ASP A 81 0.81 -5.21 4.95
C ASP A 81 2.00 -4.34 4.50
N ILE A 82 1.85 -3.01 4.61
CA ILE A 82 2.87 -2.00 4.29
C ILE A 82 3.47 -1.48 5.59
N PHE A 83 4.76 -1.77 5.79
CA PHE A 83 5.55 -1.34 6.92
C PHE A 83 6.32 -0.07 6.57
N PHE A 84 6.45 0.82 7.54
CA PHE A 84 7.17 2.08 7.41
C PHE A 84 8.38 2.06 8.32
N TYR A 85 9.50 2.59 7.84
CA TYR A 85 10.72 2.78 8.61
C TYR A 85 11.17 4.22 8.43
N MET A 86 11.74 4.82 9.47
CA MET A 86 12.22 6.20 9.40
C MET A 86 13.64 6.30 9.95
N GLY A 87 14.48 7.08 9.28
CA GLY A 87 15.87 7.24 9.70
C GLY A 87 16.61 5.91 9.67
N THR A 88 17.37 5.66 10.72
CA THR A 88 18.15 4.42 10.91
C THR A 88 17.35 3.29 11.56
N SER A 89 16.05 3.47 11.83
CA SER A 89 15.24 2.44 12.48
C SER A 89 15.24 1.13 11.68
N VAL A 90 15.40 0.02 12.39
CA VAL A 90 15.25 -1.35 11.87
C VAL A 90 13.92 -1.98 12.28
N THR A 91 13.14 -1.30 13.13
CA THR A 91 11.78 -1.68 13.49
C THR A 91 10.77 -0.80 12.75
N PRO A 92 9.61 -1.37 12.36
CA PRO A 92 8.53 -0.57 11.79
C PRO A 92 8.09 0.54 12.75
N VAL A 93 7.84 1.72 12.20
CA VAL A 93 7.28 2.86 12.95
C VAL A 93 5.76 2.89 12.77
N ASN A 94 5.08 3.45 13.76
CA ASN A 94 3.64 3.64 13.69
C ASN A 94 3.28 4.62 12.56
N PRO A 95 2.51 4.22 11.53
CA PRO A 95 2.14 5.10 10.42
C PRO A 95 1.38 6.36 10.85
N ALA A 96 0.72 6.33 12.01
CA ALA A 96 0.03 7.49 12.57
C ALA A 96 0.97 8.64 12.92
N LEU A 97 2.22 8.30 13.30
CA LEU A 97 3.22 9.24 13.79
C LEU A 97 4.09 9.85 12.67
N LEU A 98 3.89 9.44 11.42
CA LEU A 98 4.62 10.03 10.29
C LEU A 98 4.23 11.50 10.12
N SER A 99 5.20 12.39 9.95
CA SER A 99 4.99 13.85 10.06
C SER A 99 4.44 14.52 8.79
N LYS A 100 4.39 13.82 7.66
CA LYS A 100 3.98 14.40 6.37
C LYS A 100 2.54 14.03 6.05
N GLU A 101 1.61 14.97 6.29
CA GLU A 101 0.25 14.92 5.75
C GLU A 101 0.27 15.04 4.23
N ASN A 102 -0.65 14.36 3.56
CA ASN A 102 -0.77 14.26 2.10
C ASN A 102 0.38 13.56 1.37
N ALA A 103 1.39 13.06 2.10
CA ALA A 103 2.39 12.17 1.54
C ALA A 103 1.78 10.81 1.17
N ASN A 104 2.38 10.21 0.15
CA ASN A 104 1.83 9.10 -0.60
C ASN A 104 2.77 7.89 -0.58
N VAL A 105 2.17 6.71 -0.71
CA VAL A 105 2.87 5.49 -1.10
C VAL A 105 2.20 4.95 -2.35
N TRP A 106 2.99 4.81 -3.41
CA TRP A 106 2.60 4.21 -4.68
C TRP A 106 2.66 2.70 -4.57
N LEU A 107 1.61 2.01 -5.00
CA LEU A 107 1.49 0.57 -4.96
C LEU A 107 1.33 0.02 -6.38
N THR A 108 2.04 -1.06 -6.69
CA THR A 108 1.82 -1.84 -7.91
C THR A 108 2.09 -3.30 -7.63
N GLY A 109 1.20 -4.19 -8.07
CA GLY A 109 1.34 -5.62 -7.82
C GLY A 109 0.55 -6.44 -8.82
N TRP A 110 1.07 -7.63 -9.10
CA TRP A 110 0.49 -8.57 -10.06
C TRP A 110 0.25 -9.92 -9.39
N PHE A 111 -0.92 -10.48 -9.66
CA PHE A 111 -1.37 -11.71 -9.00
C PHE A 111 -1.92 -12.70 -10.01
N HIS A 112 -1.96 -13.97 -9.61
CA HIS A 112 -2.67 -15.01 -10.34
C HIS A 112 -4.00 -15.28 -9.65
N MET A 113 -5.11 -15.24 -10.40
CA MET A 113 -6.42 -15.66 -9.87
C MET A 113 -6.51 -17.18 -9.71
N PRO A 114 -7.37 -17.65 -8.79
CA PRO A 114 -7.87 -19.01 -8.84
C PRO A 114 -8.50 -19.31 -10.22
N PRO A 115 -8.53 -20.58 -10.64
CA PRO A 115 -9.31 -20.98 -11.81
C PRO A 115 -10.77 -20.53 -11.67
N ALA A 116 -11.38 -20.08 -12.76
CA ALA A 116 -12.83 -19.86 -12.79
C ALA A 116 -13.54 -21.20 -12.53
N LEU A 117 -14.55 -21.19 -11.65
CA LEU A 117 -15.45 -22.32 -11.44
C LEU A 117 -16.45 -22.41 -12.59
#